data_AF-A0A965KLV1-F1
#
_entry.id   AF-A0A965KLV1-F1
#
_cell.length_a   1.000
_cell.length_b   1.000
_cell.length_c   1.000
_cell.angle_alpha   90.00
_cell.angle_beta   90.00
_cell.angle_gamma   90.00
#
_symmetry.space_group_name_H-M   'P 1'
#
loop_
_entity.id
_entity.type
_entity.pdbx_description
1 polymer ?
#
loop_
_entity_poly.entity_id
_entity_poly.type
_entity_poly.pdbx_seq_one_letter_code
_entity_poly.pdbx_strand_id
1 'polypeptide(L)'
;MKSVLIVREDAAMLGLPASTLAKVRSVVLATHHNVTTAAAEVVLPALTVFERSGSFINCQFRLQSFAQAVPGPTGVLPDALVLARLAGADAATVWSELSANVATLTGLDGRLLPTEGVQLDGAAFAAHKFPEGKLLKFAPVATA
;
A
#
# COMPACT_ATOMS: atom_id res chain seq x y z
N MET A 1 -4.24 26.95 0.06
CA MET A 1 -2.94 26.39 0.48
C MET A 1 -2.92 24.91 0.07
N LYS A 2 -1.81 24.39 -0.47
CA LYS A 2 -1.72 22.98 -0.91
C LYS A 2 -1.14 22.12 0.23
N SER A 3 -1.69 20.93 0.42
CA SER A 3 -1.23 19.96 1.44
C SER A 3 -0.81 18.65 0.76
N VAL A 4 0.05 17.89 1.43
CA VAL A 4 0.47 16.56 0.98
C VAL A 4 -0.04 15.49 1.95
N LEU A 5 -0.55 14.39 1.41
CA LEU A 5 -0.87 13.18 2.19
C LEU A 5 0.25 12.17 1.94
N ILE A 6 0.98 11.80 2.99
CA ILE A 6 2.04 10.79 2.93
C ILE A 6 1.51 9.51 3.58
N VAL A 7 1.49 8.41 2.83
CA VAL A 7 0.89 7.15 3.28
C VAL A 7 1.97 6.07 3.33
N ARG A 8 2.24 5.54 4.52
CA ARG A 8 3.19 4.44 4.78
C ARG A 8 4.62 4.65 4.25
N GLU A 9 5.04 5.90 4.05
CA GLU A 9 6.38 6.21 3.55
C GLU A 9 7.19 6.97 4.60
N ASP A 10 8.49 6.66 4.65
CA ASP A 10 9.47 7.52 5.30
C ASP A 10 10.16 8.39 4.23
N ALA A 11 9.53 9.51 3.92
CA ALA A 11 10.02 10.50 2.97
C ALA A 11 11.45 10.97 3.27
N ALA A 12 11.82 11.06 4.55
CA ALA A 12 13.17 11.44 4.95
C ALA A 12 14.20 10.36 4.60
N MET A 13 13.89 9.09 4.84
CA MET A 13 14.74 7.96 4.40
C MET A 13 14.86 7.87 2.88
N LEU A 14 13.83 8.32 2.14
CA LEU A 14 13.85 8.40 0.67
C LEU A 14 14.60 9.62 0.13
N GLY A 15 15.25 10.41 0.99
CA GLY A 15 16.15 11.49 0.61
C GLY A 15 15.54 12.89 0.66
N LEU A 16 14.31 13.06 1.17
CA LEU A 16 13.77 14.40 1.40
C LEU A 16 14.29 14.98 2.73
N PRO A 17 15.01 16.12 2.73
CA PRO A 17 15.52 16.70 3.96
C PRO A 17 14.40 17.07 4.93
N ALA A 18 14.62 16.86 6.24
CA ALA A 18 13.66 17.26 7.28
C ALA A 18 13.32 18.77 7.22
N SER A 19 14.28 19.60 6.83
CA SER A 19 14.09 21.04 6.63
C SER A 19 13.15 21.38 5.47
N THR A 20 13.01 20.49 4.49
CA THR A 20 12.03 20.59 3.41
C THR A 20 10.66 20.12 3.90
N LEU A 21 10.60 19.00 4.60
CA LEU A 21 9.35 18.46 5.15
C LEU A 21 8.68 19.45 6.12
N ALA A 22 9.45 20.13 6.97
CA ALA A 22 8.96 21.13 7.90
C ALA A 22 8.31 22.38 7.23
N LYS A 23 8.52 22.58 5.93
CA LYS A 23 7.94 23.71 5.16
C LYS A 23 6.63 23.35 4.48
N VAL A 24 6.21 22.08 4.52
CA VAL A 24 5.01 21.58 3.82
C VAL A 24 3.95 21.23 4.85
N ARG A 25 2.69 21.60 4.60
CA ARG A 25 1.57 21.04 5.38
C ARG A 25 1.35 19.59 4.97
N SER A 26 1.68 18.67 5.86
CA SER A 26 1.54 17.24 5.61
C SER A 26 0.64 16.55 6.62
N VAL A 27 -0.23 15.69 6.11
CA VAL A 27 -0.92 14.65 6.87
C VAL A 27 -0.19 13.35 6.60
N VAL A 28 0.15 12.60 7.64
CA VAL A 28 0.93 11.35 7.52
C VAL A 28 0.15 10.19 8.12
N LEU A 29 -0.12 9.16 7.32
CA LEU A 29 -0.67 7.88 7.76
C LEU A 29 0.48 6.88 7.93
N ALA A 30 0.79 6.47 9.16
CA ALA A 30 1.96 5.64 9.44
C ALA A 30 1.73 4.65 10.60
N THR A 31 2.52 3.58 10.60
CA THR A 31 2.50 2.55 11.67
C THR A 31 3.45 2.88 12.83
N HIS A 32 4.50 3.67 12.59
CA HIS A 32 5.53 3.98 13.58
C HIS A 32 5.93 5.46 13.50
N HIS A 33 6.45 5.99 14.61
CA HIS A 33 7.06 7.31 14.64
C HIS A 33 8.44 7.28 13.96
N ASN A 34 8.68 8.25 13.07
CA ASN A 34 9.93 8.50 12.37
C ASN A 34 10.11 10.01 12.07
N VAL A 35 11.20 10.37 11.38
CA VAL A 35 11.51 11.77 11.00
C VAL A 35 10.38 12.41 10.19
N THR A 36 9.75 11.64 9.31
CA THR A 36 8.63 12.12 8.48
C THR A 36 7.39 12.45 9.34
N THR A 37 7.03 11.58 10.27
CA THR A 37 5.89 11.82 11.19
C THR A 37 6.18 12.92 12.21
N ALA A 38 7.43 13.11 12.61
CA ALA A 38 7.84 14.18 13.52
C ALA A 38 7.70 15.58 12.88
N ALA A 39 7.86 15.66 11.56
CA ALA A 39 7.67 16.90 10.81
C ALA A 39 6.22 17.14 10.37
N ALA A 40 5.30 16.21 10.64
CA ALA A 40 3.93 16.26 10.14
C ALA A 40 3.03 17.21 10.93
N GLU A 41 2.07 17.84 10.25
CA GLU A 41 1.03 18.63 10.91
C GLU A 41 -0.02 17.73 11.58
N VAL A 42 -0.37 16.63 10.92
CA VAL A 42 -1.30 15.62 11.45
C VAL A 42 -0.71 14.24 11.22
N VAL A 43 -0.73 13.40 12.27
CA VAL A 43 -0.39 11.99 12.19
C VAL A 43 -1.64 11.16 12.41
N LEU A 44 -1.95 10.30 11.45
CA LEU A 44 -3.00 9.29 11.52
C LEU A 44 -2.34 7.94 11.80
N PRO A 45 -2.70 7.23 12.88
CA PRO A 45 -2.16 5.91 13.16
C PRO A 45 -2.72 4.89 12.15
N ALA A 46 -1.86 3.99 11.67
CA ALA A 46 -2.21 2.90 10.78
C ALA A 46 -1.96 1.54 11.44
N LEU A 47 -2.78 0.55 11.10
CA LEU A 47 -2.58 -0.84 11.51
C LEU A 47 -1.35 -1.45 10.81
N THR A 48 -0.60 -2.29 11.50
CA THR A 48 0.43 -3.14 10.86
C THR A 48 -0.21 -4.21 9.97
N VAL A 49 0.59 -4.91 9.17
CA VAL A 49 0.08 -5.97 8.28
C VAL A 49 -0.59 -7.11 9.06
N PHE A 50 -0.14 -7.41 10.27
CA PHE A 50 -0.70 -8.47 11.10
C PHE A 50 -2.02 -8.07 11.76
N GLU A 51 -2.28 -6.77 11.87
CA GLU A 51 -3.46 -6.21 12.52
C GLU A 51 -4.62 -5.95 11.55
N ARG A 52 -4.44 -6.22 10.26
CA ARG A 52 -5.45 -6.02 9.23
C ARG A 52 -5.52 -7.20 8.27
N SER A 53 -6.57 -7.23 7.44
CA SER A 53 -6.63 -8.09 6.26
C SER A 53 -6.38 -7.27 5.00
N GLY A 54 -6.12 -7.96 3.90
CA GLY A 54 -5.93 -7.32 2.61
C GLY A 54 -5.40 -8.28 1.56
N SER A 55 -4.78 -7.74 0.53
CA SER A 55 -4.07 -8.51 -0.48
C SER A 55 -2.83 -7.78 -0.95
N PHE A 56 -1.89 -8.53 -1.52
CA PHE A 56 -0.68 -8.02 -2.16
C PHE A 56 -0.53 -8.63 -3.54
N ILE A 57 0.08 -7.86 -4.45
CA ILE A 57 0.70 -8.38 -5.67
C ILE A 57 2.20 -8.43 -5.40
N ASN A 58 2.80 -9.61 -5.47
CA ASN A 58 4.23 -9.79 -5.21
C ASN A 58 5.09 -9.60 -6.48
N CYS A 59 6.42 -9.74 -6.36
CA CYS A 59 7.36 -9.59 -7.48
C CYS A 59 7.16 -10.57 -8.64
N GLN A 60 6.39 -11.64 -8.45
CA GLN A 60 6.02 -12.60 -9.50
C GLN A 60 4.65 -12.28 -10.12
N PHE A 61 4.08 -11.10 -9.86
CA PHE A 61 2.72 -10.73 -10.26
C PHE A 61 1.66 -11.69 -9.74
N ARG A 62 1.85 -12.25 -8.54
CA ARG A 62 0.84 -13.09 -7.90
C ARG A 62 0.03 -12.27 -6.89
N LEU A 63 -1.28 -12.22 -7.11
CA LEU A 63 -2.26 -11.60 -6.23
C LEU A 63 -2.67 -12.59 -5.14
N GLN A 64 -2.40 -12.28 -3.88
CA GLN A 64 -2.72 -13.15 -2.73
C GLN A 64 -3.37 -12.36 -1.61
N SER A 65 -4.35 -12.97 -0.93
CA SER A 65 -4.99 -12.40 0.25
C SER A 65 -4.22 -12.77 1.52
N PHE A 66 -4.37 -11.96 2.54
CA PHE A 66 -3.97 -12.28 3.90
C PHE A 66 -5.06 -11.86 4.89
N ALA A 67 -5.20 -12.63 5.95
CA ALA A 67 -6.14 -12.36 7.04
C ALA A 67 -5.44 -11.61 8.18
N GLN A 68 -6.24 -10.92 8.98
CA GLN A 68 -5.79 -10.38 10.25
C GLN A 68 -5.35 -11.52 11.17
N ALA A 69 -4.15 -11.41 11.74
CA ALA A 69 -3.58 -12.39 12.64
C ALA A 69 -3.71 -11.99 14.11
N VAL A 70 -3.68 -10.70 14.41
CA VAL A 70 -3.78 -10.14 15.77
C VAL A 70 -4.73 -8.94 15.80
N PRO A 71 -5.40 -8.65 16.93
CA PRO A 71 -6.23 -7.46 17.04
C PRO A 71 -5.38 -6.19 16.96
N GLY A 72 -5.90 -5.17 16.27
CA GLY A 72 -5.29 -3.84 16.26
C GLY A 72 -5.63 -3.02 17.50
N PRO A 73 -4.89 -1.92 17.78
CA PRO A 73 -5.21 -1.03 18.88
C PRO A 73 -6.60 -0.41 18.74
N THR A 74 -7.30 -0.23 19.87
CA THR A 74 -8.65 0.36 19.91
C THR A 74 -8.68 1.72 19.24
N GLY A 75 -9.65 1.92 18.33
CA GLY A 75 -9.87 3.19 17.64
C GLY A 75 -9.00 3.40 16.40
N VAL A 76 -8.06 2.50 16.10
CA VAL A 76 -7.26 2.54 14.87
C VAL A 76 -7.97 1.77 13.75
N LEU A 77 -8.02 2.36 12.56
CA LEU A 77 -8.72 1.80 11.41
C LEU A 77 -7.72 1.25 10.37
N PRO A 78 -8.11 0.24 9.58
CA PRO A 78 -7.39 -0.12 8.36
C PRO A 78 -7.29 1.08 7.41
N ASP A 79 -6.17 1.19 6.70
CA ASP A 79 -5.85 2.32 5.82
C ASP A 79 -6.96 2.65 4.82
N ALA A 80 -7.55 1.62 4.20
CA ALA A 80 -8.64 1.80 3.24
C ALA A 80 -9.83 2.53 3.87
N LEU A 81 -10.16 2.26 5.14
CA LEU A 81 -11.23 2.97 5.86
C LEU A 81 -10.82 4.40 6.22
N VAL A 82 -9.57 4.62 6.61
CA VAL A 82 -9.06 5.98 6.87
C VAL A 82 -9.16 6.82 5.61
N LEU A 83 -8.65 6.31 4.48
CA LEU A 83 -8.63 6.99 3.20
C LEU A 83 -10.04 7.22 2.67
N ALA A 84 -10.94 6.24 2.76
CA ALA A 84 -12.33 6.38 2.36
C ALA A 84 -13.03 7.48 3.18
N ARG A 85 -12.82 7.55 4.49
CA ARG A 85 -13.38 8.63 5.33
C ARG A 85 -12.85 10.00 4.94
N LEU A 86 -11.56 10.14 4.67
CA LEU A 86 -10.96 11.40 4.21
C LEU A 86 -11.52 11.82 2.84
N ALA A 87 -11.79 10.86 1.96
CA ALA A 87 -12.34 11.09 0.64
C ALA A 87 -13.87 11.27 0.60
N GLY A 88 -14.58 10.99 1.70
CA GLY A 88 -16.05 10.91 1.70
C GLY A 88 -16.58 9.75 0.85
N ALA A 89 -15.81 8.67 0.73
CA ALA A 89 -16.09 7.50 -0.10
C ALA A 89 -16.40 6.25 0.75
N ASP A 90 -16.83 5.17 0.09
CA ASP A 90 -17.02 3.87 0.72
C ASP A 90 -15.88 2.91 0.32
N ALA A 91 -15.14 2.42 1.31
CA ALA A 91 -14.05 1.48 1.06
C ALA A 91 -14.53 0.12 0.53
N ALA A 92 -15.82 -0.22 0.69
CA ALA A 92 -16.36 -1.48 0.22
C ALA A 92 -16.40 -1.56 -1.32
N THR A 93 -16.41 -0.42 -2.02
CA THR A 93 -16.49 -0.37 -3.50
C THR A 93 -15.13 -0.56 -4.18
N VAL A 94 -14.02 -0.49 -3.44
CA VAL A 94 -12.66 -0.52 -4.00
C VAL A 94 -12.45 -1.72 -4.93
N TRP A 95 -12.87 -2.92 -4.53
CA TRP A 95 -12.69 -4.11 -5.37
C TRP A 95 -13.60 -4.14 -6.59
N SER A 96 -14.86 -3.71 -6.46
CA SER A 96 -15.74 -3.58 -7.63
C SER A 96 -15.21 -2.56 -8.64
N GLU A 97 -14.66 -1.44 -8.15
CA GLU A 97 -14.07 -0.41 -9.01
C GLU A 97 -12.77 -0.90 -9.67
N LEU A 98 -11.89 -1.57 -8.93
CA LEU A 98 -10.67 -2.18 -9.48
C LEU A 98 -11.01 -3.22 -10.55
N SER A 99 -11.95 -4.11 -10.29
CA SER A 99 -12.39 -5.15 -11.23
C SER A 99 -13.00 -4.56 -12.51
N ALA A 100 -13.73 -3.45 -12.40
CA ALA A 100 -14.35 -2.77 -13.54
C ALA A 100 -13.35 -1.95 -14.38
N ASN A 101 -12.32 -1.38 -13.76
CA ASN A 101 -11.44 -0.39 -14.41
C ASN A 101 -10.01 -0.87 -14.68
N VAL A 102 -9.59 -1.99 -14.07
CA VAL A 102 -8.26 -2.57 -14.26
C VAL A 102 -8.40 -3.92 -14.95
N ALA A 103 -8.07 -3.98 -16.24
CA ALA A 103 -8.27 -5.17 -17.07
C ALA A 103 -7.64 -6.45 -16.46
N THR A 104 -6.45 -6.35 -15.87
CA THR A 104 -5.76 -7.47 -15.22
C THR A 104 -6.48 -7.98 -13.96
N LEU A 105 -7.41 -7.20 -13.38
CA LEU A 105 -8.15 -7.53 -12.18
C LEU A 105 -9.64 -7.85 -12.47
N THR A 106 -10.05 -7.91 -13.73
CA THR A 106 -11.44 -8.16 -14.10
C THR A 106 -11.95 -9.48 -13.56
N GLY A 107 -13.10 -9.44 -12.89
CA GLY A 107 -13.74 -10.58 -12.25
C GLY A 107 -13.10 -11.01 -10.92
N LEU A 108 -12.04 -10.31 -10.46
CA LEU A 108 -11.37 -10.62 -9.20
C LEU A 108 -11.91 -9.76 -8.05
N ASP A 109 -11.97 -10.37 -6.86
CA ASP A 109 -12.16 -9.69 -5.59
C ASP A 109 -11.09 -10.19 -4.64
N GLY A 110 -10.20 -9.30 -4.19
CA GLY A 110 -9.09 -9.61 -3.31
C GLY A 110 -9.47 -10.19 -1.96
N ARG A 111 -10.76 -10.08 -1.57
CA ARG A 111 -11.29 -10.70 -0.36
C ARG A 111 -11.67 -12.16 -0.55
N LEU A 112 -11.86 -12.59 -1.81
CA LEU A 112 -12.38 -13.91 -2.20
C LEU A 112 -11.35 -14.73 -3.00
N LEU A 113 -10.07 -14.40 -2.86
CA LEU A 113 -9.00 -15.10 -3.56
C LEU A 113 -8.81 -16.53 -3.01
N PRO A 114 -8.46 -17.50 -3.88
CA PRO A 114 -8.04 -18.83 -3.42
C PRO A 114 -6.75 -18.75 -2.60
N THR A 115 -6.48 -19.78 -1.80
CA THR A 115 -5.34 -19.80 -0.86
C THR A 115 -3.99 -19.64 -1.55
N GLU A 116 -3.80 -20.25 -2.72
CA GLU A 116 -2.61 -20.12 -3.56
C GLU A 116 -2.53 -18.79 -4.33
N GLY A 117 -3.59 -17.98 -4.26
CA GLY A 117 -3.75 -16.73 -4.99
C GLY A 117 -3.88 -16.90 -6.51
N VAL A 118 -3.96 -15.78 -7.20
CA VAL A 118 -4.16 -15.72 -8.65
C VAL A 118 -2.89 -15.21 -9.31
N GLN A 119 -2.41 -15.92 -10.32
CA GLN A 119 -1.33 -15.43 -11.17
C GLN A 119 -1.88 -14.33 -12.10
N LEU A 120 -1.31 -13.14 -12.04
CA LEU A 120 -1.63 -12.06 -12.96
C LEU A 120 -0.64 -12.05 -14.13
N ASP A 121 -1.11 -11.52 -15.27
CA ASP A 121 -0.24 -11.20 -16.39
C ASP A 121 0.52 -9.90 -16.11
N GLY A 122 1.84 -10.02 -15.97
CA GLY A 122 2.75 -8.90 -15.74
C GLY A 122 3.42 -8.35 -17.00
N ALA A 123 3.05 -8.80 -18.20
CA ALA A 123 3.74 -8.47 -19.44
C ALA A 123 3.86 -6.96 -19.70
N ALA A 124 2.87 -6.18 -19.27
CA ALA A 124 2.90 -4.71 -19.37
C ALA A 124 4.10 -4.06 -18.65
N PHE A 125 4.69 -4.76 -17.67
CA PHE A 125 5.84 -4.30 -16.88
C PHE A 125 7.16 -4.96 -17.30
N ALA A 126 7.20 -5.73 -18.40
CA ALA A 126 8.41 -6.45 -18.81
C ALA A 126 9.62 -5.54 -19.08
N ALA A 127 9.37 -4.30 -19.51
CA ALA A 127 10.42 -3.30 -19.73
C ALA A 127 10.79 -2.50 -18.45
N HIS A 128 10.04 -2.67 -17.36
CA HIS A 128 10.29 -1.96 -16.11
C HIS A 128 11.44 -2.60 -15.33
N LYS A 129 12.44 -1.79 -14.97
CA LYS A 129 13.57 -2.23 -14.16
C LYS A 129 13.22 -2.13 -12.68
N PHE A 130 12.67 -3.23 -12.16
CA PHE A 130 12.41 -3.39 -10.72
C PHE A 130 13.73 -3.38 -9.93
N PRO A 131 13.80 -2.69 -8.77
CA PRO A 131 15.00 -2.66 -7.92
C PRO A 131 15.29 -4.01 -7.22
N GLU A 132 14.34 -4.93 -7.20
CA GLU A 132 14.46 -6.22 -6.54
C GLU A 132 15.48 -7.15 -7.23
N GLY A 133 16.45 -7.62 -6.43
CA GLY A 133 17.41 -8.64 -6.85
C GLY A 133 16.85 -10.07 -6.78
N LYS A 134 17.74 -11.06 -6.84
CA LYS A 134 17.38 -12.46 -6.64
C LYS A 134 16.86 -12.69 -5.21
N LEU A 135 15.68 -13.29 -5.09
CA LEU A 135 15.04 -13.69 -3.84
C LEU A 135 14.80 -15.21 -3.82
N LEU A 136 14.33 -15.76 -2.70
CA LEU A 136 14.13 -17.21 -2.51
C LEU A 136 13.31 -17.89 -3.62
N LYS A 137 12.25 -17.24 -4.09
CA LYS A 137 11.36 -17.75 -5.14
C LYS A 137 11.33 -16.86 -6.39
N PHE A 138 12.12 -15.80 -6.45
CA PHE A 138 12.10 -14.86 -7.56
C PHE A 138 13.50 -14.67 -8.12
N ALA A 139 13.65 -14.87 -9.42
CA ALA A 139 14.83 -14.48 -10.17
C ALA A 139 14.39 -13.39 -11.16
N PRO A 140 14.95 -12.17 -11.10
CA PRO A 140 14.64 -11.16 -12.10
C PRO A 140 15.07 -11.66 -13.48
N VAL A 141 14.29 -11.33 -14.51
CA VAL A 141 14.71 -11.57 -15.89
C VAL A 141 16.01 -10.81 -16.10
N ALA A 142 17.09 -11.52 -16.49
CA ALA A 142 18.37 -10.91 -16.72
C ALA A 142 18.19 -9.76 -17.72
N THR A 143 18.68 -8.56 -17.36
CA THR A 143 18.73 -7.45 -18.30
C THR A 143 19.73 -7.82 -19.38
N ALA A 144 19.28 -7.89 -20.63
CA ALA A 144 20.16 -7.94 -21.80
C ALA A 144 20.95 -6.64 -21.94
#